data_AF-A0AB74C7Z8-F1
#
_entry.id   AF-A0AB74C7Z8-F1
#
_cell.length_a   1.000
_cell.length_b   1.000
_cell.length_c   1.000
_cell.angle_alpha   90.00
_cell.angle_beta   90.00
_cell.angle_gamma   90.00
#
_symmetry.space_group_name_H-M   'P 1'
#
loop_
_entity.id
_entity.type
_entity.pdbx_description
1 polymer ?
#
loop_
_entity_poly.entity_id
_entity_poly.type
_entity_poly.pdbx_seq_one_letter_code
_entity_poly.pdbx_strand_id
1 'polypeptide(L)'
;MSPPPRKKSLRLRLYQWLWRLRNISSPLRLRGSLVRLRRFHESPLLALIRLLIPFPQWKFPVPDPVAPIDILGNVELEENKLEYLDDLRSIPLWRLRDTPMRSLYRMYEAMLSGLYEALGPETEYFWYQRNWSLQGIRDPQDADPVRYAILACLVEELVVAFNWRLSLGLRRDRNHIMRETGKDSLPPYAPLSGPIWTSSVPAISPKDLDRFPPEYVSDDRKLVLEADGLNKVFARRNIVTNVGWLYTI
;
A
#
# COMPACT_ATOMS: atom_id res chain seq x y z
N MET A 1 44.63 22.45 -41.03
CA MET A 1 45.18 22.16 -39.69
C MET A 1 44.15 22.52 -38.65
N SER A 2 43.62 21.53 -37.91
CA SER A 2 42.66 21.79 -36.83
C SER A 2 43.38 22.41 -35.64
N PRO A 3 42.80 23.42 -34.95
CA PRO A 3 43.46 24.06 -33.81
C PRO A 3 43.67 23.05 -32.68
N PRO A 4 44.78 23.14 -31.91
CA PRO A 4 45.03 22.23 -30.81
C PRO A 4 43.94 22.39 -29.73
N PRO A 5 43.49 21.29 -29.10
CA PRO A 5 42.43 21.35 -28.11
C PRO A 5 42.89 22.22 -26.93
N ARG A 6 42.24 23.38 -26.73
CA ARG A 6 42.48 24.23 -25.55
C ARG A 6 42.23 23.41 -24.29
N LYS A 7 43.29 23.19 -23.49
CA LYS A 7 43.17 22.52 -22.20
C LYS A 7 42.22 23.35 -21.31
N LYS A 8 41.03 22.81 -21.04
CA LYS A 8 40.05 23.43 -20.10
C LYS A 8 40.75 23.77 -18.79
N SER A 9 40.52 24.99 -18.27
CA SER A 9 41.09 25.42 -16.99
C SER A 9 40.65 24.51 -15.85
N LEU A 10 41.49 24.36 -14.83
CA LEU A 10 41.20 23.54 -13.64
C LEU A 10 39.87 23.95 -12.99
N ARG A 11 39.56 25.25 -12.95
CA ARG A 11 38.28 25.78 -12.43
C ARG A 11 37.07 25.28 -13.22
N LEU A 12 37.12 25.28 -14.55
CA LEU A 12 36.04 24.77 -15.39
C LEU A 12 35.90 23.25 -15.29
N ARG A 13 37.00 22.52 -15.12
CA ARG A 13 36.97 21.07 -14.86
C ARG A 13 36.35 20.77 -13.51
N LEU A 14 36.70 21.51 -12.47
CA LEU A 14 36.12 21.38 -11.13
C LEU A 14 34.63 21.73 -11.14
N TYR A 15 34.23 22.80 -11.83
CA TYR A 15 32.83 23.16 -11.99
C TYR A 15 32.04 22.10 -12.76
N GLN A 16 32.58 21.57 -13.87
CA GLN A 16 31.95 20.47 -14.61
C GLN A 16 31.87 19.18 -13.77
N TRP A 17 32.88 18.92 -12.93
CA TRP A 17 32.88 17.77 -12.03
C TRP A 17 31.86 17.93 -10.90
N LEU A 18 31.78 19.11 -10.27
CA LEU A 18 30.75 19.45 -9.28
C LEU A 18 29.34 19.42 -9.90
N TRP A 19 29.17 19.93 -11.12
CA TRP A 19 27.91 19.87 -11.85
C TRP A 19 27.52 18.43 -12.19
N ARG A 20 28.48 17.60 -12.62
CA ARG A 20 28.27 16.15 -12.84
C ARG A 20 27.88 15.48 -11.54
N LEU A 21 28.61 15.66 -10.45
CA LEU A 21 28.24 15.14 -9.12
C LEU A 21 26.85 15.58 -8.67
N ARG A 22 26.50 16.85 -8.92
CA ARG A 22 25.18 17.40 -8.60
C ARG A 22 24.06 16.79 -9.44
N ASN A 23 24.39 16.32 -10.65
CA ASN A 23 23.48 15.66 -11.58
C ASN A 23 23.61 14.12 -11.58
N ILE A 24 24.45 13.53 -10.71
CA ILE A 24 24.40 12.10 -10.44
C ILE A 24 23.10 11.86 -9.66
N SER A 25 22.03 11.58 -10.41
CA SER A 25 20.80 11.06 -9.85
C SER A 25 21.03 9.59 -9.48
N SER A 26 21.41 9.32 -8.24
CA SER A 26 21.37 7.95 -7.75
C SER A 26 19.89 7.49 -7.71
N PRO A 27 19.59 6.22 -8.03
CA PRO A 27 18.22 5.70 -7.98
C PRO A 27 17.58 5.86 -6.59
N LEU A 28 18.41 5.98 -5.54
CA LEU A 28 18.00 6.17 -4.15
C LEU A 28 17.52 7.60 -3.84
N ARG A 29 17.80 8.58 -4.71
CA ARG A 29 17.39 9.99 -4.59
C ARG A 29 17.63 10.58 -3.18
N LEU A 30 18.76 10.25 -2.55
CA LEU A 30 19.05 10.55 -1.13
C LEU A 30 18.81 12.01 -0.73
N ARG A 31 19.17 12.96 -1.61
CA ARG A 31 18.91 14.39 -1.37
C ARG A 31 17.41 14.71 -1.29
N GLY A 32 16.62 14.15 -2.22
CA GLY A 32 15.16 14.29 -2.20
C GLY A 32 14.55 13.62 -0.97
N SER A 33 15.07 12.43 -0.61
CA SER A 33 14.67 11.74 0.61
C SER A 33 14.91 12.60 1.85
N LEU A 34 16.08 13.25 1.96
CA LEU A 34 16.39 14.14 3.08
C LEU A 34 15.48 15.37 3.14
N VAL A 35 15.12 15.95 1.99
CA VAL A 35 14.18 17.08 1.92
C VAL A 35 12.80 16.69 2.45
N ARG A 36 12.31 15.49 2.13
CA ARG A 36 11.02 15.00 2.66
C ARG A 36 11.09 14.70 4.14
N LEU A 37 12.12 13.98 4.59
CA LEU A 37 12.31 13.65 6.01
C LEU A 37 12.36 14.90 6.91
N ARG A 38 12.87 16.04 6.41
CA ARG A 38 12.89 17.32 7.15
C ARG A 38 11.51 17.85 7.53
N ARG A 39 10.44 17.39 6.87
CA ARG A 39 9.07 17.86 7.14
C ARG A 39 8.49 17.29 8.44
N PHE A 40 8.92 16.09 8.83
CA PHE A 40 8.28 15.33 9.92
C PHE A 40 9.28 14.60 10.84
N HIS A 41 10.58 14.79 10.66
CA HIS A 41 11.60 14.31 11.60
C HIS A 41 12.44 15.46 12.14
N GLU A 42 12.60 15.52 13.46
CA GLU A 42 13.54 16.42 14.13
C GLU A 42 14.99 16.18 13.67
N SER A 43 15.35 14.91 13.47
CA SER A 43 16.68 14.47 13.04
C SER A 43 16.63 13.77 11.68
N PRO A 44 16.48 14.51 10.56
CA PRO A 44 16.24 13.93 9.24
C PRO A 44 17.45 13.17 8.67
N LEU A 45 18.68 13.56 9.05
CA LEU A 45 19.90 12.82 8.70
C LEU A 45 19.94 11.46 9.40
N LEU A 46 19.60 11.40 10.69
CA LEU A 46 19.54 10.16 11.44
C LEU A 46 18.44 9.23 10.88
N ALA A 47 17.28 9.79 10.54
CA ALA A 47 16.21 9.03 9.89
C ALA A 47 16.67 8.42 8.55
N LEU A 48 17.39 9.19 7.72
CA LEU A 48 17.94 8.68 6.47
C LEU A 48 18.98 7.57 6.70
N ILE A 49 19.86 7.73 7.69
CA ILE A 49 20.84 6.70 8.06
C ILE A 49 20.12 5.42 8.52
N ARG A 50 19.06 5.54 9.33
CA ARG A 50 18.24 4.38 9.76
C ARG A 50 17.61 3.64 8.57
N LEU A 51 17.19 4.35 7.53
CA LEU A 51 16.68 3.70 6.30
C LEU A 51 17.74 2.86 5.58
N LEU A 52 19.02 3.21 5.72
CA LEU A 52 20.14 2.45 5.13
C LEU A 52 20.59 1.27 6.00
N ILE A 53 20.31 1.30 7.31
CA ILE A 53 20.74 0.26 8.25
C ILE A 53 19.74 -0.90 8.25
N PRO A 54 20.14 -2.13 7.88
CA PRO A 54 19.23 -3.28 7.73
C PRO A 54 18.82 -3.96 9.05
N PHE A 55 19.01 -3.33 10.21
CA PHE A 55 18.81 -3.94 11.53
C PHE A 55 17.43 -3.58 12.13
N PRO A 56 16.72 -4.51 12.80
CA PRO A 56 17.02 -5.95 12.91
C PRO A 56 16.70 -6.75 11.64
N GLN A 57 15.87 -6.21 10.75
CA GLN A 57 15.52 -6.80 9.46
C GLN A 57 15.52 -5.73 8.35
N TRP A 58 15.81 -6.16 7.12
CA TRP A 58 15.78 -5.27 5.96
C TRP A 58 14.37 -4.75 5.68
N LYS A 59 13.37 -5.63 5.73
CA LYS A 59 11.97 -5.27 5.55
C LYS A 59 11.37 -4.74 6.85
N PHE A 60 10.50 -3.74 6.74
CA PHE A 60 9.80 -3.25 7.91
C PHE A 60 8.81 -4.29 8.41
N PRO A 61 8.83 -4.61 9.72
CA PRO A 61 7.79 -5.44 10.32
C PRO A 61 6.45 -4.68 10.30
N VAL A 62 5.34 -5.41 10.42
CA VAL A 62 4.06 -4.77 10.73
C VAL A 62 4.19 -4.12 12.12
N PRO A 63 3.79 -2.86 12.30
CA PRO A 63 3.73 -2.27 13.64
C PRO A 63 2.79 -3.08 14.54
N ASP A 64 2.94 -2.96 15.86
CA ASP A 64 2.02 -3.63 16.77
C ASP A 64 0.57 -3.21 16.45
N PRO A 65 -0.29 -4.15 16.05
CA PRO A 65 -1.58 -3.79 15.49
C PRO A 65 -2.52 -3.34 16.60
N VAL A 66 -3.15 -2.19 16.41
CA VAL A 66 -4.17 -1.68 17.32
C VAL A 66 -5.37 -2.63 17.31
N ALA A 67 -6.02 -2.81 18.46
CA ALA A 67 -7.19 -3.68 18.54
C ALA A 67 -8.33 -3.12 17.67
N PRO A 68 -9.08 -3.97 16.96
CA PRO A 68 -10.14 -3.50 16.07
C PRO A 68 -11.13 -2.52 16.71
N ILE A 69 -11.50 -2.78 17.96
CA ILE A 69 -12.46 -1.95 18.71
C ILE A 69 -11.98 -0.51 18.91
N ASP A 70 -10.67 -0.29 19.05
CA ASP A 70 -10.10 1.05 19.29
C ASP A 70 -9.97 1.87 18.00
N ILE A 71 -9.95 1.19 16.85
CA ILE A 71 -9.88 1.81 15.51
C ILE A 71 -11.29 2.11 15.00
N LEU A 72 -12.29 1.33 15.40
CA LEU A 72 -13.63 1.38 14.82
C LEU A 72 -14.25 2.79 14.91
N GLY A 73 -14.51 3.39 13.75
CA GLY A 73 -15.04 4.75 13.65
C GLY A 73 -14.09 5.87 14.08
N ASN A 74 -12.84 5.55 14.43
CA ASN A 74 -11.83 6.50 14.89
C ASN A 74 -11.03 7.06 13.71
N VAL A 75 -11.66 7.97 12.97
CA VAL A 75 -11.06 8.61 11.79
C VAL A 75 -9.80 9.39 12.14
N GLU A 76 -9.79 10.13 13.26
CA GLU A 76 -8.66 10.96 13.68
C GLU A 76 -7.40 10.11 13.95
N LEU A 77 -7.55 8.93 14.56
CA LEU A 77 -6.43 8.01 14.76
C LEU A 77 -5.80 7.59 13.43
N GLU A 78 -6.62 7.33 12.41
CA GLU A 78 -6.15 6.93 11.09
C GLU A 78 -5.52 8.09 10.34
N GLU A 79 -6.13 9.28 10.34
CA GLU A 79 -5.58 10.48 9.71
C GLU A 79 -4.18 10.80 10.26
N ASN A 80 -4.00 10.72 11.58
CA ASN A 80 -2.70 10.91 12.23
C ASN A 80 -1.65 9.89 11.79
N LYS A 81 -2.03 8.63 11.55
CA LYS A 81 -1.12 7.60 11.04
C LYS A 81 -0.74 7.83 9.58
N LEU A 82 -1.67 8.38 8.79
CA LEU A 82 -1.51 8.60 7.35
C LEU A 82 -0.87 9.94 6.98
N GLU A 83 -0.80 10.91 7.91
CA GLU A 83 -0.36 12.30 7.70
C GLU A 83 0.88 12.44 6.79
N TYR A 84 1.90 11.61 7.01
CA TYR A 84 3.17 11.67 6.27
C TYR A 84 3.39 10.53 5.29
N LEU A 85 2.37 9.71 5.04
CA LEU A 85 2.52 8.47 4.27
C LEU A 85 2.91 8.74 2.82
N ASP A 86 2.38 9.77 2.17
CA ASP A 86 2.74 10.12 0.79
C ASP A 86 4.17 10.63 0.65
N ASP A 87 4.66 11.34 1.66
CA ASP A 87 6.06 11.72 1.76
C ASP A 87 6.95 10.49 1.93
N LEU A 88 6.56 9.53 2.77
CA LEU A 88 7.26 8.25 2.94
C LEU A 88 7.26 7.40 1.67
N ARG A 89 6.11 7.25 1.00
CA ARG A 89 5.97 6.54 -0.29
C ARG A 89 6.80 7.21 -1.39
N SER A 90 7.10 8.50 -1.27
CA SER A 90 7.97 9.18 -2.23
C SER A 90 9.46 8.93 -1.99
N ILE A 91 9.85 8.34 -0.86
CA ILE A 91 11.24 8.00 -0.52
C ILE A 91 11.58 6.60 -1.08
N PRO A 92 12.51 6.47 -2.06
CA PRO A 92 12.82 5.16 -2.65
C PRO A 92 13.28 4.11 -1.65
N LEU A 93 14.14 4.48 -0.70
CA LEU A 93 14.63 3.55 0.33
C LEU A 93 13.52 3.05 1.25
N TRP A 94 12.58 3.91 1.63
CA TRP A 94 11.45 3.51 2.45
C TRP A 94 10.56 2.52 1.70
N ARG A 95 10.21 2.81 0.43
CA ARG A 95 9.43 1.87 -0.41
C ARG A 95 10.12 0.52 -0.61
N LEU A 96 11.44 0.53 -0.79
CA LEU A 96 12.22 -0.70 -0.92
C LEU A 96 12.15 -1.58 0.34
N ARG A 97 11.87 -0.99 1.50
CA ARG A 97 11.76 -1.69 2.79
C ARG A 97 10.33 -1.98 3.20
N ASP A 98 9.34 -1.29 2.64
CA ASP A 98 7.94 -1.59 2.87
C ASP A 98 7.55 -2.97 2.32
N THR A 99 6.41 -3.47 2.78
CA THR A 99 5.93 -4.83 2.52
C THR A 99 4.46 -4.85 2.12
N PRO A 100 4.03 -5.86 1.34
CA PRO A 100 2.61 -6.05 1.04
C PRO A 100 1.77 -6.22 2.31
N MET A 101 2.33 -6.85 3.35
CA MET A 101 1.64 -7.02 4.62
C MET A 101 1.36 -5.66 5.29
N ARG A 102 2.34 -4.76 5.38
CA ARG A 102 2.11 -3.42 5.96
C ARG A 102 1.08 -2.63 5.18
N SER A 103 1.06 -2.76 3.86
CA SER A 103 0.06 -2.15 2.99
C SER A 103 -1.35 -2.68 3.28
N LEU A 104 -1.49 -4.00 3.46
CA LEU A 104 -2.77 -4.61 3.87
C LEU A 104 -3.25 -4.12 5.23
N TYR A 105 -2.37 -4.01 6.22
CA TYR A 105 -2.76 -3.49 7.53
C TYR A 105 -3.22 -2.03 7.42
N ARG A 106 -2.56 -1.18 6.63
CA ARG A 106 -3.06 0.19 6.38
C ARG A 106 -4.44 0.20 5.72
N MET A 107 -4.71 -0.69 4.76
CA MET A 107 -6.06 -0.83 4.19
C MET A 107 -7.09 -1.28 5.23
N TYR A 108 -6.72 -2.23 6.08
CA TYR A 108 -7.58 -2.69 7.18
C TYR A 108 -7.91 -1.56 8.16
N GLU A 109 -6.92 -0.77 8.58
CA GLU A 109 -7.13 0.34 9.51
C GLU A 109 -8.00 1.45 8.88
N ALA A 110 -7.78 1.75 7.59
CA ALA A 110 -8.64 2.64 6.82
C ALA A 110 -10.10 2.16 6.73
N MET A 111 -10.34 0.88 6.43
CA MET A 111 -11.72 0.33 6.41
C MET A 111 -12.39 0.43 7.77
N LEU A 112 -11.66 0.11 8.83
CA LEU A 112 -12.23 0.00 10.17
C LEU A 112 -12.50 1.37 10.80
N SER A 113 -11.61 2.34 10.54
CA SER A 113 -11.80 3.73 10.98
C SER A 113 -12.93 4.45 10.24
N GLY A 114 -13.35 3.94 9.08
CA GLY A 114 -14.33 4.59 8.21
C GLY A 114 -13.70 5.56 7.19
N LEU A 115 -12.37 5.69 7.16
CA LEU A 115 -11.64 6.51 6.19
C LEU A 115 -11.43 5.75 4.87
N TYR A 116 -12.53 5.37 4.21
CA TYR A 116 -12.52 4.51 3.02
C TYR A 116 -11.77 5.11 1.82
N GLU A 117 -11.72 6.43 1.71
CA GLU A 117 -10.99 7.15 0.67
C GLU A 117 -9.48 6.81 0.66
N ALA A 118 -8.91 6.43 1.81
CA ALA A 118 -7.50 6.05 1.92
C ALA A 118 -7.20 4.71 1.21
N LEU A 119 -8.22 3.87 0.96
CA LEU A 119 -8.06 2.60 0.26
C LEU A 119 -7.62 2.78 -1.18
N GLY A 120 -8.09 3.81 -1.88
CA GLY A 120 -7.74 4.07 -3.28
C GLY A 120 -6.23 4.26 -3.46
N PRO A 121 -5.63 5.28 -2.81
CA PRO A 121 -4.19 5.53 -2.86
C PRO A 121 -3.35 4.35 -2.36
N GLU A 122 -3.78 3.64 -1.31
CA GLU A 122 -3.05 2.47 -0.81
C GLU A 122 -3.11 1.30 -1.82
N THR A 123 -4.25 1.10 -2.49
CA THR A 123 -4.43 0.08 -3.53
C THR A 123 -3.62 0.41 -4.78
N GLU A 124 -3.57 1.67 -5.19
CA GLU A 124 -2.70 2.15 -6.25
C GLU A 124 -1.21 1.96 -5.88
N TYR A 125 -0.84 2.30 -4.65
CA TYR A 125 0.51 2.12 -4.14
C TYR A 125 0.94 0.65 -4.21
N PHE A 126 0.11 -0.28 -3.71
CA PHE A 126 0.35 -1.73 -3.79
C PHE A 126 0.48 -2.19 -5.25
N TRP A 127 -0.43 -1.75 -6.12
CA TRP A 127 -0.46 -2.12 -7.53
C TRP A 127 0.87 -1.82 -8.23
N TYR A 128 1.47 -0.66 -7.98
CA TYR A 128 2.76 -0.31 -8.58
C TYR A 128 3.99 -0.92 -7.91
N GLN A 129 3.84 -1.64 -6.79
CA GLN A 129 4.94 -2.44 -6.23
C GLN A 129 5.11 -3.74 -7.02
N ARG A 130 5.82 -3.69 -8.15
CA ARG A 130 6.02 -4.83 -9.07
C ARG A 130 6.53 -6.11 -8.41
N ASN A 131 7.31 -5.98 -7.33
CA ASN A 131 7.89 -7.11 -6.61
C ASN A 131 6.93 -7.72 -5.58
N TRP A 132 5.74 -7.16 -5.40
CA TRP A 132 4.75 -7.66 -4.45
C TRP A 132 3.75 -8.58 -5.14
N SER A 133 3.77 -9.85 -4.76
CA SER A 133 2.82 -10.86 -5.20
C SER A 133 1.67 -10.99 -4.21
N LEU A 134 0.42 -11.02 -4.70
CA LEU A 134 -0.76 -11.31 -3.89
C LEU A 134 -0.72 -12.77 -3.40
N GLN A 135 -0.42 -13.72 -4.29
CA GLN A 135 -0.22 -15.14 -3.95
C GLN A 135 0.91 -15.36 -2.94
N GLY A 136 1.93 -14.49 -2.95
CA GLY A 136 3.10 -14.58 -2.08
C GLY A 136 2.91 -13.98 -0.68
N ILE A 137 1.73 -13.43 -0.36
CA ILE A 137 1.44 -12.89 0.98
C ILE A 137 1.31 -14.07 1.94
N ARG A 138 2.25 -14.15 2.89
CA ARG A 138 2.25 -15.17 3.93
C ARG A 138 1.08 -14.97 4.88
N ASP A 139 0.57 -16.06 5.42
CA ASP A 139 -0.45 -16.05 6.45
C ASP A 139 0.08 -15.29 7.69
N PRO A 140 -0.57 -14.20 8.14
CA PRO A 140 -0.18 -13.49 9.34
C PRO A 140 -0.49 -14.26 10.64
N GLN A 141 -1.37 -15.26 10.59
CA GLN A 141 -1.87 -16.00 11.76
C GLN A 141 -2.32 -15.05 12.87
N ASP A 142 -3.09 -14.04 12.48
CA ASP A 142 -3.45 -12.95 13.38
C ASP A 142 -4.33 -13.46 14.51
N ALA A 143 -3.96 -13.14 15.75
CA ALA A 143 -4.65 -13.60 16.94
C ALA A 143 -6.04 -12.96 17.12
N ASP A 144 -6.28 -11.80 16.50
CA ASP A 144 -7.59 -11.18 16.53
C ASP A 144 -8.44 -11.69 15.34
N PRO A 145 -9.56 -12.39 15.59
CA PRO A 145 -10.36 -13.01 14.54
C PRO A 145 -11.02 -12.01 13.59
N VAL A 146 -11.34 -10.79 14.07
CA VAL A 146 -11.95 -9.75 13.23
C VAL A 146 -10.92 -9.16 12.29
N ARG A 147 -9.75 -8.82 12.82
CA ARG A 147 -8.63 -8.34 11.99
C ARG A 147 -8.24 -9.40 10.97
N TYR A 148 -8.15 -10.66 11.39
CA TYR A 148 -7.78 -11.75 10.50
C TYR A 148 -8.80 -11.94 9.35
N ALA A 149 -10.10 -11.89 9.67
CA ALA A 149 -11.17 -11.97 8.67
C ALA A 149 -11.13 -10.82 7.66
N ILE A 150 -10.94 -9.58 8.11
CA ILE A 150 -10.85 -8.41 7.23
C ILE A 150 -9.62 -8.50 6.32
N LEU A 151 -8.46 -8.86 6.86
CA LEU A 151 -7.24 -9.06 6.06
C LEU A 151 -7.44 -10.14 4.98
N ALA A 152 -8.11 -11.24 5.32
CA ALA A 152 -8.42 -12.29 4.35
C ALA A 152 -9.33 -11.76 3.22
N CYS A 153 -10.40 -11.05 3.57
CA CYS A 153 -11.32 -10.43 2.61
C CYS A 153 -10.63 -9.39 1.72
N LEU A 154 -9.78 -8.53 2.29
CA LEU A 154 -9.00 -7.55 1.55
C LEU A 154 -8.11 -8.21 0.49
N VAL A 155 -7.40 -9.29 0.85
CA VAL A 155 -6.55 -10.00 -0.11
C VAL A 155 -7.38 -10.64 -1.23
N GLU A 156 -8.50 -11.27 -0.90
CA GLU A 156 -9.41 -11.86 -1.89
C GLU A 156 -9.97 -10.79 -2.84
N GLU A 157 -10.40 -9.63 -2.31
CA GLU A 157 -10.92 -8.53 -3.13
C GLU A 157 -9.84 -7.82 -3.95
N LEU A 158 -8.62 -7.67 -3.43
CA LEU A 158 -7.50 -7.15 -4.22
C LEU A 158 -7.21 -8.01 -5.44
N VAL A 159 -7.36 -9.34 -5.36
CA VAL A 159 -7.24 -10.23 -6.52
C VAL A 159 -8.30 -9.90 -7.57
N VAL A 160 -9.54 -9.71 -7.16
CA VAL A 160 -10.64 -9.34 -8.07
C VAL A 160 -10.37 -7.97 -8.71
N ALA A 161 -10.09 -6.96 -7.89
CA ALA A 161 -9.79 -5.60 -8.35
C ALA A 161 -8.59 -5.56 -9.30
N PHE A 162 -7.53 -6.32 -9.01
CA PHE A 162 -6.33 -6.33 -9.85
C PHE A 162 -6.58 -7.06 -11.18
N ASN A 163 -7.32 -8.16 -11.17
CA ASN A 163 -7.72 -8.83 -12.40
C ASN A 163 -8.64 -7.96 -13.25
N TRP A 164 -9.55 -7.20 -12.64
CA TRP A 164 -10.34 -6.19 -13.32
C TRP A 164 -9.44 -5.12 -13.96
N ARG A 165 -8.47 -4.54 -13.23
CA ARG A 165 -7.49 -3.58 -13.80
C ARG A 165 -6.71 -4.18 -14.98
N LEU A 166 -6.25 -5.44 -14.86
CA LEU A 166 -5.55 -6.12 -15.95
C LEU A 166 -6.44 -6.30 -17.20
N SER A 167 -7.72 -6.63 -17.00
CA SER A 167 -8.72 -6.77 -18.07
C SER A 167 -8.98 -5.47 -18.83
N LEU A 168 -8.80 -4.33 -18.17
CA LEU A 168 -8.87 -3.00 -18.80
C LEU A 168 -7.61 -2.63 -19.59
N GLY A 169 -6.56 -3.45 -19.54
CA GLY A 169 -5.27 -3.14 -20.17
C GLY A 169 -4.27 -2.43 -19.26
N LEU A 170 -4.62 -2.13 -18.01
CA LEU A 170 -3.68 -1.55 -17.06
C LEU A 170 -2.58 -2.57 -16.72
N ARG A 171 -1.38 -2.07 -16.44
CA ARG A 171 -0.20 -2.88 -16.14
C ARG A 171 0.55 -2.31 -14.94
N ARG A 172 1.04 -3.20 -14.08
CA ARG A 172 1.75 -2.86 -12.83
C ARG A 172 3.11 -2.18 -13.08
N ASP A 173 3.64 -2.26 -14.29
CA ASP A 173 4.87 -1.61 -14.72
C ASP A 173 4.63 -0.29 -15.46
N ARG A 174 3.38 0.18 -15.51
CA ARG A 174 2.92 1.39 -16.22
C ARG A 174 2.94 1.31 -17.75
N ASN A 175 3.28 0.16 -18.33
CA ASN A 175 3.20 -0.06 -19.77
C ASN A 175 1.78 -0.47 -20.15
N HIS A 176 0.82 0.45 -20.00
CA HIS A 176 -0.60 0.18 -20.23
C HIS A 176 -0.87 -0.16 -21.70
N ILE A 177 -1.80 -1.10 -21.92
CA ILE A 177 -2.31 -1.45 -23.24
C ILE A 177 -3.64 -0.72 -23.41
N MET A 178 -3.56 0.48 -23.98
CA MET A 178 -4.74 1.31 -24.22
C MET A 178 -5.45 0.82 -25.47
N ARG A 179 -6.78 0.71 -25.39
CA ARG A 179 -7.63 0.48 -26.57
C ARG A 179 -7.84 1.82 -27.25
N GLU A 180 -7.70 1.86 -28.57
CA GLU A 180 -7.95 3.08 -29.35
C GLU A 180 -9.45 3.29 -29.55
N THR A 181 -10.21 2.18 -29.63
CA THR A 181 -11.66 2.23 -29.76
C THR A 181 -12.37 1.22 -28.86
N GLY A 182 -13.63 1.51 -28.52
CA GLY A 182 -14.50 0.61 -27.74
C GLY A 182 -14.86 -0.70 -28.45
N LYS A 183 -14.42 -0.90 -29.69
CA LYS A 183 -14.64 -2.11 -30.50
C LYS A 183 -13.46 -3.09 -30.48
N ASP A 184 -12.29 -2.67 -29.99
CA ASP A 184 -11.10 -3.53 -29.94
C ASP A 184 -11.32 -4.71 -28.98
N SER A 185 -10.67 -5.86 -29.18
CA SER A 185 -10.72 -6.95 -28.19
C SER A 185 -10.12 -6.51 -26.85
N LEU A 186 -10.61 -7.09 -25.75
CA LEU A 186 -10.01 -6.85 -24.42
C LEU A 186 -8.54 -7.30 -24.41
N PRO A 187 -7.63 -6.53 -23.79
CA PRO A 187 -6.21 -6.89 -23.73
C PRO A 187 -6.00 -8.24 -23.04
N PRO A 188 -5.19 -9.15 -23.61
CA PRO A 188 -4.89 -10.42 -22.95
C PRO A 188 -4.09 -10.18 -21.67
N TYR A 189 -4.39 -10.93 -20.62
CA TYR A 189 -3.65 -10.89 -19.36
C TYR A 189 -3.60 -12.27 -18.69
N ALA A 190 -2.55 -12.50 -17.90
CA ALA A 190 -2.47 -13.65 -17.02
C ALA A 190 -3.19 -13.32 -15.70
N PRO A 191 -4.25 -14.06 -15.32
CA PRO A 191 -4.95 -13.81 -14.07
C PRO A 191 -4.04 -13.97 -12.86
N LEU A 192 -4.14 -13.02 -11.93
CA LEU A 192 -3.54 -13.13 -10.61
C LEU A 192 -4.38 -14.05 -9.73
N SER A 193 -3.71 -14.77 -8.85
CA SER A 193 -4.33 -15.61 -7.83
C SER A 193 -3.97 -15.10 -6.43
N GLY A 194 -4.83 -15.38 -5.47
CA GLY A 194 -4.60 -15.10 -4.05
C GLY A 194 -3.82 -16.22 -3.35
N PRO A 195 -3.40 -15.99 -2.10
CA PRO A 195 -2.79 -17.01 -1.27
C PRO A 195 -3.88 -17.93 -0.69
N ILE A 196 -3.54 -19.22 -0.52
CA ILE A 196 -4.50 -20.27 -0.13
C ILE A 196 -5.06 -20.05 1.29
N TRP A 197 -4.28 -19.44 2.19
CA TRP A 197 -4.68 -19.25 3.59
C TRP A 197 -5.96 -18.44 3.74
N THR A 198 -6.22 -17.49 2.83
CA THR A 198 -7.41 -16.63 2.87
C THR A 198 -8.69 -17.45 2.92
N SER A 199 -8.79 -18.48 2.07
CA SER A 199 -9.95 -19.38 1.99
C SER A 199 -10.19 -20.21 3.25
N SER A 200 -9.17 -20.38 4.09
CA SER A 200 -9.25 -21.11 5.36
C SER A 200 -9.67 -20.23 6.55
N VAL A 201 -9.73 -18.90 6.38
CA VAL A 201 -10.11 -17.98 7.45
C VAL A 201 -11.62 -18.02 7.70
N PRO A 202 -12.06 -18.38 8.92
CA PRO A 202 -13.48 -18.52 9.24
C PRO A 202 -14.21 -17.17 9.23
N ALA A 203 -15.54 -17.24 9.22
CA ALA A 203 -16.38 -16.09 9.50
C ALA A 203 -16.25 -15.65 10.95
N ILE A 204 -16.45 -14.35 11.21
CA ILE A 204 -16.39 -13.80 12.56
C ILE A 204 -17.51 -14.43 13.41
N SER A 205 -17.15 -14.94 14.60
CA SER A 205 -18.11 -15.57 15.48
C SER A 205 -18.99 -14.54 16.20
N PRO A 206 -20.23 -14.89 16.60
CA PRO A 206 -21.07 -13.97 17.37
C PRO A 206 -20.41 -13.49 18.67
N LYS A 207 -19.61 -14.35 19.33
CA LYS A 207 -18.87 -14.00 20.56
C LYS A 207 -17.81 -12.93 20.31
N ASP A 208 -17.15 -12.98 19.15
CA ASP A 208 -16.16 -11.98 18.78
C ASP A 208 -16.81 -10.65 18.38
N LEU A 209 -18.09 -10.67 18.00
CA LEU A 209 -18.88 -9.48 17.70
C LEU A 209 -19.48 -8.83 18.95
N ASP A 210 -19.75 -9.61 20.01
CA ASP A 210 -20.33 -9.11 21.27
C ASP A 210 -19.47 -8.03 21.95
N ARG A 211 -18.17 -7.93 21.61
CA ARG A 211 -17.29 -6.88 22.14
C ARG A 211 -17.45 -5.53 21.45
N PHE A 212 -18.09 -5.47 20.28
CA PHE A 212 -18.23 -4.24 19.52
C PHE A 212 -19.48 -3.45 19.94
N PRO A 213 -19.48 -2.12 19.76
CA PRO A 213 -20.66 -1.31 20.00
C PRO A 213 -21.85 -1.76 19.13
N PRO A 214 -23.08 -1.75 19.66
CA PRO A 214 -24.25 -2.28 18.97
C PRO A 214 -24.55 -1.56 17.64
N GLU A 215 -24.16 -0.29 17.50
CA GLU A 215 -24.31 0.47 16.26
C GLU A 215 -23.50 -0.09 15.07
N TYR A 216 -22.46 -0.88 15.33
CA TYR A 216 -21.64 -1.55 14.30
C TYR A 216 -21.97 -3.04 14.16
N VAL A 217 -23.01 -3.54 14.82
CA VAL A 217 -23.43 -4.94 14.73
C VAL A 217 -24.89 -5.02 14.31
N SER A 218 -25.15 -5.62 13.16
CA SER A 218 -26.53 -5.82 12.69
C SER A 218 -27.27 -6.86 13.54
N ASP A 219 -28.61 -6.85 13.49
CA ASP A 219 -29.46 -7.87 14.11
C ASP A 219 -29.07 -9.32 13.70
N ASP A 220 -28.64 -9.50 12.45
CA ASP A 220 -28.12 -10.77 11.90
C ASP A 220 -26.73 -11.19 12.44
N ARG A 221 -26.18 -10.50 13.45
CA ARG A 221 -24.82 -10.72 13.97
C ARG A 221 -23.74 -10.58 12.90
N LYS A 222 -23.75 -9.47 12.16
CA LYS A 222 -22.70 -9.10 11.20
C LYS A 222 -22.06 -7.79 11.61
N LEU A 223 -20.75 -7.68 11.39
CA LEU A 223 -20.02 -6.43 11.57
C LEU A 223 -20.37 -5.47 10.43
N VAL A 224 -20.96 -4.33 10.73
CA VAL A 224 -21.35 -3.30 9.76
C VAL A 224 -20.28 -2.23 9.75
N LEU A 225 -19.44 -2.21 8.70
CA LEU A 225 -18.44 -1.16 8.49
C LEU A 225 -18.95 -0.04 7.57
N GLU A 226 -19.89 -0.37 6.69
CA GLU A 226 -20.59 0.58 5.84
C GLU A 226 -22.02 0.05 5.64
N ALA A 227 -23.01 0.91 5.87
CA ALA A 227 -24.42 0.53 5.71
C ALA A 227 -24.70 0.12 4.25
N ASP A 228 -25.65 -0.80 4.08
CA ASP A 228 -26.07 -1.32 2.77
C ASP A 228 -24.94 -1.96 1.93
N GLY A 229 -23.84 -2.36 2.58
CA GLY A 229 -22.73 -3.04 1.93
C GLY A 229 -23.11 -4.37 1.29
N LEU A 230 -22.83 -4.54 0.00
CA LEU A 230 -23.23 -5.74 -0.77
C LEU A 230 -22.06 -6.63 -1.20
N ASN A 231 -20.86 -6.40 -0.66
CA ASN A 231 -19.70 -7.17 -1.08
C ASN A 231 -19.80 -8.64 -0.65
N LYS A 232 -19.74 -9.57 -1.63
CA LYS A 232 -19.90 -11.02 -1.39
C LYS A 232 -18.71 -11.66 -0.69
N VAL A 233 -17.49 -11.16 -0.89
CA VAL A 233 -16.29 -11.68 -0.23
C VAL A 233 -16.32 -11.37 1.26
N PHE A 234 -16.69 -10.14 1.62
CA PHE A 234 -16.86 -9.72 3.02
C PHE A 234 -18.08 -10.38 3.67
N ALA A 235 -19.20 -10.51 2.94
CA ALA A 235 -20.41 -11.16 3.46
C ALA A 235 -20.16 -12.62 3.91
N ARG A 236 -19.26 -13.36 3.24
CA ARG A 236 -18.88 -14.73 3.66
C ARG A 236 -18.27 -14.79 5.06
N ARG A 237 -17.73 -13.69 5.57
CA ARG A 237 -17.11 -13.60 6.89
C ARG A 237 -17.92 -12.78 7.89
N ASN A 238 -19.22 -12.60 7.64
CA ASN A 238 -20.14 -11.81 8.46
C ASN A 238 -19.77 -10.33 8.55
N ILE A 239 -19.27 -9.74 7.45
CA ILE A 239 -18.94 -8.32 7.36
C ILE A 239 -19.80 -7.66 6.27
N VAL A 240 -20.40 -6.52 6.61
CA VAL A 240 -21.19 -5.67 5.71
C VAL A 240 -20.37 -4.42 5.40
N THR A 241 -19.96 -4.28 4.14
CA THR A 241 -19.14 -3.15 3.66
C THR A 241 -19.21 -3.05 2.12
N ASN A 242 -18.84 -1.90 1.55
CA ASN A 242 -18.51 -1.79 0.14
C ASN A 242 -17.00 -1.71 -0.09
N VAL A 243 -16.61 -1.97 -1.33
CA VAL A 243 -15.20 -2.04 -1.74
C VAL A 243 -14.89 -1.16 -2.94
N GLY A 244 -15.77 -0.22 -3.27
CA GLY A 244 -15.66 0.62 -4.48
C GLY A 244 -14.31 1.34 -4.59
N TRP A 245 -13.74 1.75 -3.45
CA TRP A 245 -12.44 2.39 -3.38
C TRP A 245 -11.26 1.50 -3.78
N LEU A 246 -11.39 0.17 -3.76
CA LEU A 246 -10.38 -0.74 -4.30
C LEU A 246 -10.34 -0.73 -5.85
N TYR A 247 -11.39 -0.22 -6.49
CA TYR A 247 -11.58 -0.18 -7.94
C TYR A 247 -11.32 1.22 -8.53
N THR A 248 -10.84 2.18 -7.75
CA THR A 248 -10.43 3.49 -8.28
C THR A 248 -9.16 3.36 -9.14
N ILE A 249 -9.05 4.16 -10.20
CA ILE A 249 -7.94 4.18 -11.17
C ILE A 249 -7.57 5.61 -11.53
#